data_AF-A0A9X5UL34-F1
#
_entry.id   AF-A0A9X5UL34-F1
#
_cell.length_a   1.000
_cell.length_b   1.000
_cell.length_c   1.000
_cell.angle_alpha   90.00
_cell.angle_beta   90.00
_cell.angle_gamma   90.00
#
_symmetry.space_group_name_H-M   'P 1'
#
loop_
_entity.id
_entity.type
_entity.pdbx_description
1 polymer ?
#
loop_
_entity_poly.entity_id
_entity_poly.type
_entity_poly.pdbx_seq_one_letter_code
_entity_poly.pdbx_strand_id
1 'polypeptide(L)'
;MAGDLVGLERAFHGDMVGIYRKAKSEAGYPATYFLRMVSDQGGVRAARELLAKSKPSEGFTALWERGRLDLTVETLLLRPEYEPLFTEDERATARDRLEEYRLGPARSHLRTSVMGADLRRRGCCSRPSH
;
A
#
# COMPACT_ATOMS: atom_id res chain seq x y z
N MET A 1 -22.01 -2.52 16.81
CA MET A 1 -21.53 -1.41 15.97
C MET A 1 -20.94 -1.98 14.69
N ALA A 2 -21.78 -2.37 13.74
CA ALA A 2 -21.37 -2.99 12.47
C ALA A 2 -21.64 -2.08 11.25
N GLY A 3 -22.26 -0.91 11.48
CA GLY A 3 -22.60 0.04 10.40
C GLY A 3 -21.41 0.84 9.90
N ASP A 4 -20.41 1.06 10.75
CA ASP A 4 -19.23 1.87 10.44
C ASP A 4 -18.31 1.19 9.42
N LEU A 5 -18.11 -0.14 9.53
CA LEU A 5 -17.28 -0.90 8.60
C LEU A 5 -17.88 -0.93 7.18
N VAL A 6 -19.19 -1.15 7.06
CA VAL A 6 -19.88 -1.15 5.75
C VAL A 6 -19.79 0.23 5.08
N GLY A 7 -19.86 1.30 5.86
CA GLY A 7 -19.65 2.67 5.36
C GLY A 7 -18.23 2.87 4.83
N LEU A 8 -17.23 2.39 5.56
CA LEU A 8 -15.83 2.45 5.17
C LEU A 8 -15.53 1.60 3.93
N GLU A 9 -16.10 0.39 3.81
CA GLU A 9 -15.96 -0.45 2.62
C GLU A 9 -16.50 0.23 1.37
N ARG A 10 -17.65 0.91 1.48
CA ARG A 10 -18.24 1.67 0.37
C ARG A 10 -17.41 2.91 0.03
N ALA A 11 -16.91 3.62 1.04
CA ALA A 11 -16.01 4.74 0.85
C ALA A 11 -14.72 4.30 0.15
N PHE A 12 -14.13 3.20 0.60
CA PHE A 12 -12.94 2.60 0.01
C PHE A 12 -13.17 2.18 -1.44
N HIS A 13 -14.31 1.55 -1.73
CA HIS A 13 -14.70 1.25 -3.12
C HIS A 13 -14.75 2.52 -3.97
N GLY A 14 -15.38 3.59 -3.47
CA GLY A 14 -15.49 4.87 -4.16
C GLY A 14 -14.13 5.51 -4.43
N ASP A 15 -13.25 5.56 -3.42
CA ASP A 15 -11.89 6.08 -3.54
C ASP A 15 -11.08 5.26 -4.55
N MET A 16 -11.18 3.93 -4.50
CA MET A 16 -10.51 3.01 -5.42
C MET A 16 -10.93 3.26 -6.86
N VAL A 17 -12.22 3.44 -7.13
CA VAL A 17 -12.72 3.81 -8.47
C VAL A 17 -12.25 5.20 -8.87
N GLY A 18 -12.20 6.15 -7.93
CA GLY A 18 -11.76 7.52 -8.15
C GLY A 18 -10.29 7.62 -8.58
N ILE A 19 -9.38 6.98 -7.84
CA ILE A 19 -7.96 6.93 -8.20
C ILE A 19 -7.76 6.25 -9.56
N TYR A 20 -8.55 5.22 -9.87
CA TYR A 20 -8.46 4.52 -11.15
C TYR A 20 -8.97 5.34 -12.33
N ARG A 21 -10.02 6.14 -12.15
CA ARG A 21 -10.47 7.09 -13.18
C ARG A 21 -9.40 8.14 -13.45
N LYS A 22 -8.75 8.67 -12.41
CA LYS A 22 -7.62 9.59 -12.55
C LYS A 22 -6.45 8.89 -13.25
N ALA A 23 -6.07 7.69 -12.81
CA ALA A 23 -5.05 6.87 -13.44
C ALA A 23 -5.34 6.62 -14.92
N LYS A 24 -6.57 6.27 -15.29
CA LYS A 24 -6.96 6.09 -16.69
C LYS A 24 -6.81 7.38 -17.51
N SER A 25 -7.22 8.52 -16.97
CA SER A 25 -7.13 9.82 -17.64
C SER A 25 -5.68 10.26 -17.82
N GLU A 26 -4.85 10.08 -16.79
CA GLU A 26 -3.47 10.58 -16.72
C GLU A 26 -2.46 9.60 -17.34
N ALA A 27 -2.70 8.30 -17.19
CA ALA A 27 -1.83 7.23 -17.65
C ALA A 27 -2.29 6.56 -18.95
N GLY A 28 -3.48 6.87 -19.44
CA GLY A 28 -4.01 6.33 -20.69
C GLY A 28 -4.25 4.81 -20.67
N TYR A 29 -4.26 4.18 -19.50
CA TYR A 29 -4.42 2.73 -19.37
C TYR A 29 -5.90 2.36 -19.17
N PRO A 30 -6.56 1.68 -20.13
CA PRO A 30 -7.94 1.24 -20.00
C PRO A 30 -8.00 -0.01 -19.11
N ALA A 31 -7.99 0.17 -17.79
CA ALA A 31 -8.12 -0.91 -16.81
C ALA A 31 -9.57 -1.41 -16.67
N THR A 32 -10.21 -1.81 -17.77
CA THR A 32 -11.58 -2.34 -17.78
C THR A 32 -11.71 -3.61 -16.92
N TYR A 33 -10.68 -4.45 -16.92
CA TYR A 33 -10.63 -5.66 -16.10
C TYR A 33 -10.65 -5.34 -14.60
N PHE A 34 -9.88 -4.33 -14.18
CA PHE A 34 -9.79 -3.94 -12.78
C PHE A 34 -11.11 -3.35 -12.26
N LEU A 35 -11.70 -2.41 -13.02
CA LEU A 35 -13.01 -1.82 -12.70
C LEU A 35 -14.10 -2.89 -12.57
N ARG A 36 -14.06 -3.89 -13.45
CA ARG A 36 -14.98 -5.04 -13.39
C ARG A 36 -14.74 -5.90 -12.15
N MET A 37 -13.49 -6.20 -11.81
CA MET A 37 -13.12 -6.96 -10.61
C MET A 37 -13.56 -6.25 -9.32
N VAL A 38 -13.35 -4.93 -9.23
CA VAL A 38 -13.79 -4.13 -8.08
C VAL A 38 -15.31 -4.04 -7.98
N SER A 39 -15.99 -3.96 -9.12
CA SER A 39 -17.47 -3.95 -9.16
C SER A 39 -18.06 -5.30 -8.77
N ASP A 40 -17.43 -6.40 -9.16
CA ASP A 40 -17.89 -7.77 -8.92
C ASP A 40 -17.60 -8.24 -7.49
N GLN A 41 -16.38 -8.01 -6.99
CA GLN A 41 -15.91 -8.55 -5.71
C GLN A 41 -15.86 -7.52 -4.58
N GLY A 42 -15.94 -6.23 -4.91
CA GLY A 42 -15.78 -5.13 -3.96
C GLY A 42 -14.32 -4.69 -3.80
N GLY A 43 -14.13 -3.43 -3.38
CA GLY A 43 -12.79 -2.82 -3.28
C GLY A 43 -11.87 -3.55 -2.29
N VAL A 44 -12.39 -3.95 -1.13
CA VAL A 44 -11.58 -4.63 -0.10
C VAL A 44 -11.10 -6.01 -0.58
N ARG A 45 -11.97 -6.82 -1.18
CA ARG A 45 -11.58 -8.14 -1.72
C ARG A 45 -10.62 -7.99 -2.91
N ALA A 46 -10.85 -7.03 -3.78
CA ALA A 46 -9.94 -6.73 -4.89
C ALA A 46 -8.54 -6.34 -4.37
N ALA A 47 -8.47 -5.51 -3.33
CA ALA A 47 -7.20 -5.13 -2.72
C ALA A 47 -6.46 -6.34 -2.11
N ARG A 48 -7.17 -7.22 -1.41
CA ARG A 48 -6.63 -8.48 -0.88
C ARG A 48 -6.06 -9.38 -1.97
N GLU A 49 -6.80 -9.56 -3.05
CA GLU A 49 -6.35 -10.32 -4.23
C GLU A 49 -5.08 -9.73 -4.85
N LEU A 50 -4.94 -8.40 -4.88
CA LEU A 50 -3.73 -7.74 -5.37
C LEU A 50 -2.52 -7.95 -4.46
N LEU A 51 -2.73 -7.94 -3.13
CA LEU A 51 -1.68 -8.23 -2.16
C LEU A 51 -1.25 -9.70 -2.19
N ALA A 52 -2.22 -10.61 -2.34
CA ALA A 52 -1.97 -12.04 -2.45
C ALA A 52 -1.18 -12.42 -3.71
N LYS A 53 -1.30 -11.64 -4.80
CA LYS A 53 -0.49 -11.81 -6.00
C LYS A 53 0.89 -11.20 -5.79
N SER A 54 1.95 -12.00 -5.93
CA SER A 54 3.34 -11.52 -5.84
C SER A 54 3.75 -10.53 -6.95
N LYS A 55 3.00 -10.49 -8.06
CA LYS A 55 3.32 -9.63 -9.20
C LYS A 55 2.28 -8.51 -9.31
N PRO A 56 2.69 -7.23 -9.42
CA PRO A 56 1.75 -6.14 -9.62
C PRO A 56 1.00 -6.31 -10.94
N SER A 57 -0.20 -5.74 -11.00
CA SER A 57 -0.95 -5.66 -12.25
C SER A 57 -0.28 -4.70 -13.23
N GLU A 58 -0.47 -4.89 -14.53
CA GLU A 58 0.07 -3.98 -15.56
C GLU A 58 -0.33 -2.51 -15.33
N GLY A 59 -1.54 -2.26 -14.81
CA GLY A 59 -1.98 -0.93 -14.43
C GLY A 59 -1.14 -0.29 -13.31
N PHE A 60 -0.60 -1.07 -12.39
CA PHE A 60 0.32 -0.58 -11.36
C PHE A 60 1.67 -0.22 -11.96
N THR A 61 2.24 -1.07 -12.84
CA THR A 61 3.49 -0.76 -13.55
C THR A 61 3.37 0.53 -14.36
N ALA A 62 2.27 0.70 -15.10
CA ALA A 62 2.02 1.90 -15.90
C ALA A 62 1.92 3.19 -15.06
N LEU A 63 1.46 3.09 -13.81
CA LEU A 63 1.41 4.20 -12.85
C LEU A 63 2.78 4.46 -12.22
N TRP A 64 3.52 3.40 -11.91
CA TRP A 64 4.88 3.48 -11.41
C TRP A 64 5.82 4.15 -12.41
N GLU A 65 5.76 3.78 -13.69
CA GLU A 65 6.53 4.41 -14.77
C GLU A 65 6.27 5.91 -14.90
N ARG A 66 5.09 6.37 -14.46
CA ARG A 66 4.70 7.79 -14.45
C ARG A 66 4.97 8.48 -13.12
N GLY A 67 5.53 7.79 -12.13
CA GLY A 67 5.76 8.32 -10.78
C GLY A 67 4.46 8.59 -10.00
N ARG A 68 3.32 8.02 -10.42
CA ARG A 68 2.01 8.22 -9.80
C ARG A 68 1.62 7.08 -8.87
N LEU A 69 2.57 6.62 -8.04
CA LEU A 69 2.30 5.66 -6.96
C LEU A 69 1.26 6.16 -5.94
N ASP A 70 1.05 7.48 -5.88
CA ASP A 70 -0.02 8.09 -5.09
C ASP A 70 -1.43 7.61 -5.50
N LEU A 71 -1.62 7.28 -6.78
CA LEU A 71 -2.89 6.78 -7.32
C LEU A 71 -2.97 5.24 -7.31
N THR A 72 -2.36 4.58 -6.32
CA THR A 72 -2.37 3.11 -6.19
C THR A 72 -3.16 2.65 -4.98
N VAL A 73 -3.53 1.37 -4.99
CA VAL A 73 -4.34 0.74 -3.94
C VAL A 73 -3.55 0.64 -2.64
N GLU A 74 -2.24 0.39 -2.73
CA GLU A 74 -1.32 0.30 -1.61
C GLU A 74 -1.27 1.61 -0.82
N THR A 75 -1.30 2.76 -1.49
CA THR A 75 -1.38 4.07 -0.83
C THR A 75 -2.73 4.26 -0.11
N LEU A 76 -3.83 3.80 -0.70
CA LEU A 76 -5.15 3.86 -0.06
C LEU A 76 -5.20 2.98 1.20
N LEU A 77 -4.67 1.75 1.15
CA LEU A 77 -4.57 0.85 2.32
C LEU A 77 -3.82 1.47 3.51
N LEU A 78 -2.89 2.37 3.23
CA LEU A 78 -2.09 3.01 4.27
C LEU A 78 -2.81 4.13 5.00
N ARG A 79 -3.93 4.64 4.45
CA ARG A 79 -4.69 5.71 5.09
C ARG A 79 -5.27 5.22 6.42
N PRO A 80 -5.18 6.04 7.49
CA PRO A 80 -5.69 5.67 8.82
C PRO A 80 -7.20 5.46 8.83
N GLU A 81 -7.93 6.07 7.89
CA GLU A 81 -9.38 5.95 7.71
C GLU A 81 -9.82 4.52 7.39
N TYR A 82 -8.96 3.74 6.70
CA TYR A 82 -9.25 2.37 6.28
C TYR A 82 -8.49 1.33 7.08
N GLU A 83 -7.72 1.74 8.09
CA GLU A 83 -7.06 0.83 9.03
C GLU A 83 -7.98 -0.28 9.55
N PRO A 84 -9.22 -0.02 10.03
CA PRO A 84 -10.06 -1.08 10.58
C PRO A 84 -10.57 -2.09 9.53
N LEU A 85 -10.39 -1.82 8.24
CA LEU A 85 -10.76 -2.76 7.16
C LEU A 85 -9.67 -3.79 6.85
N PHE A 86 -8.42 -3.47 7.18
CA PHE A 86 -7.25 -4.27 6.81
C PHE A 86 -6.43 -4.63 8.03
N THR A 87 -5.82 -5.82 8.01
CA THR A 87 -4.90 -6.22 9.07
C THR A 87 -3.56 -5.49 8.95
N GLU A 88 -2.83 -5.40 10.06
CA GLU A 88 -1.49 -4.80 10.07
C GLU A 88 -0.54 -5.51 9.09
N ASP A 89 -0.68 -6.83 8.93
CA ASP A 89 0.10 -7.65 8.00
C ASP A 89 -0.14 -7.28 6.52
N GLU A 90 -1.41 -7.08 6.13
CA GLU A 90 -1.77 -6.59 4.80
C GLU A 90 -1.20 -5.20 4.52
N ARG A 91 -1.25 -4.31 5.53
CA ARG A 91 -0.69 -2.95 5.44
C ARG A 91 0.84 -2.96 5.39
N ALA A 92 1.49 -3.87 6.13
CA ALA A 92 2.93 -4.06 6.10
C ALA A 92 3.39 -4.54 4.72
N THR A 93 2.67 -5.51 4.13
CA THR A 93 2.92 -6.00 2.77
C THR A 93 2.77 -4.88 1.72
N ALA A 94 1.73 -4.04 1.87
CA ALA A 94 1.53 -2.89 0.98
C ALA A 94 2.67 -1.87 1.09
N ARG A 95 3.18 -1.61 2.30
CA ARG A 95 4.34 -0.74 2.53
C ARG A 95 5.60 -1.27 1.89
N ASP A 96 5.92 -2.53 2.18
CA ASP A 96 7.12 -3.19 1.68
C ASP A 96 7.14 -3.16 0.15
N ARG A 97 6.01 -3.47 -0.49
CA ARG A 97 5.84 -3.35 -1.94
C ARG A 97 6.07 -1.91 -2.43
N LEU A 98 5.43 -0.91 -1.81
CA LEU A 98 5.65 0.49 -2.21
C LEU A 98 7.11 0.92 -2.05
N GLU A 99 7.81 0.44 -1.02
CA GLU A 99 9.23 0.69 -0.81
C GLU A 99 10.08 -0.03 -1.87
N GLU A 100 9.82 -1.30 -2.18
CA GLU A 100 10.51 -2.06 -3.22
C GLU A 100 10.43 -1.33 -4.58
N TYR A 101 9.23 -0.90 -4.97
CA TYR A 101 9.03 -0.15 -6.22
C TYR A 101 9.60 1.27 -6.15
N ARG A 102 9.62 1.93 -4.99
CA ARG A 102 10.33 3.22 -4.83
C ARG A 102 11.84 3.07 -4.90
N LEU A 103 12.38 1.92 -4.47
CA LEU A 103 13.81 1.61 -4.38
C LEU A 103 14.37 0.93 -5.64
N GLY A 104 13.54 0.63 -6.65
CA GLY A 104 13.97 0.17 -7.98
C GLY A 104 15.13 1.03 -8.55
N PRO A 105 15.96 0.47 -9.44
CA PRO A 105 17.43 0.35 -9.33
C PRO A 105 18.29 1.63 -9.23
N ALA A 106 17.73 2.81 -8.99
CA ALA A 106 18.47 4.07 -9.00
C ALA A 106 18.09 5.10 -7.93
N ARG A 107 17.26 4.80 -6.92
CA ARG A 107 16.85 5.85 -5.93
C ARG A 107 16.92 5.39 -4.47
N SER A 108 18.12 4.99 -4.05
CA SER A 108 18.49 4.59 -2.69
C SER A 108 18.65 5.73 -1.68
N HIS A 109 18.04 6.90 -1.90
CA HIS A 109 18.19 8.04 -1.00
C HIS A 109 16.84 8.64 -0.71
N LEU A 110 16.16 8.13 0.31
CA LEU A 110 15.38 8.90 1.29
C LEU A 110 15.07 7.93 2.43
N ARG A 111 16.05 7.78 3.32
CA ARG A 111 15.86 7.24 4.67
C ARG A 111 14.67 7.97 5.31
N THR A 112 13.54 7.30 5.49
CA THR A 112 12.57 7.78 6.47
C THR A 112 13.16 7.43 7.83
N SER A 113 13.51 8.46 8.57
CA SER A 113 13.80 8.40 9.99
C SER A 113 12.64 7.75 10.72
N VAL A 114 12.72 6.43 10.92
CA VAL A 114 12.04 5.74 12.02
C VAL A 114 13.14 5.30 12.97
N MET A 115 13.69 6.28 13.69
CA MET A 115 14.40 5.97 14.92
C MET A 115 13.30 5.68 15.95
N GLY A 116 12.88 4.42 15.99
CA GLY A 116 12.16 3.85 17.12
C GLY A 116 12.96 4.18 18.38
N ALA A 117 12.33 4.95 19.26
CA ALA A 117 12.88 5.25 20.57
C ALA A 117 13.06 3.94 21.35
N ASP A 118 14.32 3.57 21.51
CA ASP A 118 14.93 2.91 22.66
C ASP A 118 14.19 1.67 23.22
N LEU A 119 14.48 0.51 22.63
CA LEU A 119 14.39 -0.75 23.35
C LEU A 119 15.79 -1.24 23.77
N ARG A 120 16.02 -1.17 25.08
CA ARG A 120 16.75 -2.15 25.91
C ARG A 120 18.21 -2.42 25.52
N ARG A 121 19.14 -1.69 26.13
CA ARG A 121 20.49 -2.21 26.38
C ARG A 121 20.51 -3.07 27.65
N ARG A 122 20.48 -4.39 27.47
CA ARG A 122 21.09 -5.38 28.38
C ARG A 122 22.26 -6.05 27.66
N GLY A 123 23.32 -6.35 28.43
CA GLY A 123 24.45 -7.20 28.05
C GLY A 123 25.75 -6.39 27.89
N CYS A 124 26.63 -6.35 28.89
CA CYS A 124 27.60 -7.39 29.31
C CYS A 124 28.96 -7.26 28.61
N CYS A 125 30.02 -7.30 29.45
CA CYS A 125 31.44 -7.55 29.16
C CYS A 125 32.17 -6.39 28.43
N SER A 126 33.24 -5.79 28.97
CA SER A 126 34.49 -6.46 29.35
C SER A 126 35.38 -5.57 30.26
N ARG A 127 36.09 -6.21 31.20
CA ARG A 127 37.33 -5.78 31.89
C ARG A 127 38.44 -5.35 30.89
N PRO A 128 39.54 -4.63 31.25
CA PRO A 128 40.37 -4.89 32.44
C PRO A 128 41.09 -3.68 33.14
N SER A 129 41.61 -4.01 34.33
CA SER A 129 42.86 -3.60 35.03
C SER A 129 43.50 -2.21 34.86
N HIS A 130 43.73 -1.51 35.97
CA HIS A 130 45.00 -1.54 36.73
C HIS A 130 44.76 -1.07 38.17
#